data_AF-A0A3D0DML6-F1
#
_entry.id   AF-A0A3D0DML6-F1
#
_cell.length_a   1.000
_cell.length_b   1.000
_cell.length_c   1.000
_cell.angle_alpha   90.00
_cell.angle_beta   90.00
_cell.angle_gamma   90.00
#
_symmetry.space_group_name_H-M   'P 1'
#
loop_
_entity.id
_entity.type
_entity.pdbx_description
1 polymer ?
#
loop_
_entity_poly.entity_id
_entity_poly.type
_entity_poly.pdbx_seq_one_letter_code
_entity_poly.pdbx_strand_id
1 'polypeptide(L)'
;MEEMRNVELGNFALFNEIRDKSQNKDIEINNHKALNVSSETRGVHIAWMFPDVLNMHGGRGDAMALLHFSNLMKLPCTIRRINRLHDEIPFEWADMIFFPSGDLSSMADVCKVLTAQKDKFINFAEKGKVILATGSTGAVLAEKTVFLDGHSFSGLGLLGMGMKQREKVHGDDLWIEVSEGKELLGTQIQLADVILRDEQKPLGKTIYGRGNSGKGQEGARKNNVIFTHLLGPVLAKNPWFTEELLKTAASSAGISVDNYKLDLEDVLLEQSALEDHRTFVQKKMNGEIS
;
A
#
# COMPACT_ATOMS: atom_id res chain seq x y z
N MET A 1 40.16 6.99 4.33
CA MET A 1 38.83 7.24 3.74
C MET A 1 38.61 6.29 2.57
N GLU A 2 38.49 4.98 2.81
CA GLU A 2 37.98 4.04 1.80
C GLU A 2 37.65 2.65 2.39
N GLU A 3 37.08 2.60 3.61
CA GLU A 3 36.79 1.32 4.31
C GLU A 3 35.37 1.28 4.92
N MET A 4 34.38 1.86 4.24
CA MET A 4 32.95 1.66 4.60
C MET A 4 32.06 1.46 3.36
N ARG A 5 32.56 0.79 2.32
CA ARG A 5 31.73 0.34 1.18
C ARG A 5 31.74 -1.18 1.13
N ASN A 6 31.13 -1.84 2.11
CA ASN A 6 30.63 -3.23 2.04
C ASN A 6 30.09 -3.62 3.42
N VAL A 7 29.01 -2.98 3.86
CA VAL A 7 28.10 -3.69 4.77
C VAL A 7 27.37 -4.67 3.88
N GLU A 8 27.76 -5.94 3.92
CA GLU A 8 27.01 -7.04 3.31
C GLU A 8 25.59 -6.99 3.88
N LEU A 9 24.66 -6.45 3.09
CA LEU A 9 23.23 -6.71 3.25
C LEU A 9 23.09 -8.23 3.31
N GLY A 10 22.71 -8.78 4.47
CA GLY A 10 22.83 -10.21 4.80
C GLY A 10 22.54 -11.11 3.61
N ASN A 11 23.47 -12.01 3.28
CA ASN A 11 23.60 -12.81 2.05
C ASN A 11 22.35 -12.94 1.14
N PHE A 12 21.93 -11.82 0.53
CA PHE A 12 20.82 -11.78 -0.42
C PHE A 12 21.15 -12.59 -1.68
N ALA A 13 22.45 -12.78 -1.98
CA ALA A 13 22.92 -13.58 -3.11
C ALA A 13 22.50 -15.06 -2.98
N LEU A 14 22.70 -15.69 -1.82
CA LEU A 14 22.28 -17.08 -1.57
C LEU A 14 20.76 -17.24 -1.58
N PHE A 15 20.01 -16.28 -1.00
CA PHE A 15 18.55 -16.27 -1.08
C PHE A 15 18.06 -16.18 -2.54
N ASN A 16 18.69 -15.31 -3.34
CA ASN A 16 18.39 -15.15 -4.76
C ASN A 16 18.72 -16.43 -5.56
N GLU A 17 19.82 -17.11 -5.26
CA GLU A 17 20.19 -18.38 -5.90
C GLU A 17 19.15 -19.48 -5.66
N ILE A 18 18.69 -19.64 -4.41
CA ILE A 18 17.65 -20.62 -4.05
C ILE A 18 16.34 -20.29 -4.78
N ARG A 19 15.95 -19.01 -4.81
CA ARG A 19 14.73 -18.58 -5.50
C ARG A 19 14.81 -18.79 -7.01
N ASP A 20 15.93 -18.50 -7.65
CA ASP A 20 16.05 -18.65 -9.11
C ASP A 20 15.96 -20.11 -9.57
N LYS A 21 16.34 -21.05 -8.71
CA LYS A 21 16.18 -22.49 -8.96
C LYS A 21 14.71 -22.94 -8.97
N SER A 22 13.75 -22.15 -8.46
CA SER A 22 12.32 -22.51 -8.46
C SER A 22 11.58 -22.24 -9.79
N GLN A 23 12.29 -21.85 -10.86
CA GLN A 23 11.77 -21.71 -12.24
C GLN A 23 10.63 -20.69 -12.43
N ASN A 24 10.59 -19.56 -11.71
CA ASN A 24 9.63 -18.46 -11.95
C ASN A 24 8.12 -18.84 -11.96
N LYS A 25 7.74 -20.06 -11.55
CA LYS A 25 6.35 -20.54 -11.63
C LYS A 25 5.38 -19.81 -10.69
N ASP A 26 5.89 -19.13 -9.67
CA ASP A 26 5.10 -18.57 -8.56
C ASP A 26 5.14 -17.03 -8.45
N ILE A 27 5.55 -16.31 -9.52
CA ILE A 27 5.61 -14.84 -9.47
C ILE A 27 4.26 -14.16 -9.75
N GLU A 28 3.32 -14.87 -10.38
CA GLU A 28 1.99 -14.35 -10.69
C GLU A 28 0.89 -15.18 -10.02
N ILE A 29 -0.14 -14.49 -9.55
CA ILE A 29 -1.40 -15.07 -9.11
C ILE A 29 -2.53 -14.38 -9.85
N ASN A 30 -3.53 -15.13 -10.30
CA ASN A 30 -4.68 -14.58 -11.01
C ASN A 30 -5.95 -15.38 -10.72
N ASN A 31 -7.10 -14.81 -11.08
CA ASN A 31 -8.41 -15.43 -10.91
C ASN A 31 -9.05 -15.90 -12.22
N HIS A 32 -8.32 -15.94 -13.35
CA HIS A 32 -8.91 -16.17 -14.68
C HIS A 32 -9.61 -17.54 -14.76
N LYS A 33 -8.97 -18.58 -14.21
CA LYS A 33 -9.56 -19.93 -14.15
C LYS A 33 -10.80 -19.98 -13.25
N ALA A 34 -10.79 -19.27 -12.13
CA ALA A 34 -11.92 -19.22 -11.20
C ALA A 34 -13.14 -18.51 -11.83
N LEU A 35 -12.88 -17.49 -12.66
CA LEU A 35 -13.91 -16.76 -13.41
C LEU A 35 -14.32 -17.45 -14.73
N ASN A 36 -13.70 -18.59 -15.09
CA ASN A 36 -13.93 -19.29 -16.35
C ASN A 36 -13.72 -18.38 -17.59
N VAL A 37 -12.66 -17.56 -17.57
CA VAL A 37 -12.26 -16.70 -18.69
C VAL A 37 -10.91 -17.13 -19.28
N SER A 38 -10.63 -16.74 -20.53
CA SER A 38 -9.35 -17.01 -21.20
C SER A 38 -8.18 -16.33 -20.47
N SER A 39 -6.97 -16.89 -20.55
CA SER A 39 -5.73 -16.25 -20.08
C SER A 39 -5.49 -14.89 -20.72
N GLU A 40 -5.94 -14.69 -21.95
CA GLU A 40 -5.78 -13.44 -22.73
C GLU A 40 -6.81 -12.37 -22.37
N THR A 41 -7.77 -12.68 -21.50
CA THR A 41 -8.81 -11.72 -21.10
C THR A 41 -8.15 -10.55 -20.38
N ARG A 42 -8.34 -9.33 -20.90
CA ARG A 42 -7.84 -8.13 -20.25
C ARG A 42 -8.51 -7.97 -18.88
N GLY A 43 -7.70 -8.03 -17.83
CA GLY A 43 -8.08 -7.81 -16.43
C GLY A 43 -7.14 -6.83 -15.76
N VAL A 44 -7.40 -6.43 -14.51
CA VAL A 44 -6.50 -5.51 -13.77
C VAL A 44 -5.14 -6.18 -13.52
N HIS A 45 -4.07 -5.45 -13.81
CA HIS A 45 -2.70 -5.91 -13.56
C HIS A 45 -2.06 -5.15 -12.40
N ILE A 46 -1.56 -5.87 -11.41
CA ILE A 46 -1.03 -5.27 -10.18
C ILE A 46 0.44 -5.68 -10.00
N ALA A 47 1.33 -4.70 -9.91
CA ALA A 47 2.72 -4.93 -9.51
C ALA A 47 2.82 -4.85 -7.97
N TRP A 48 3.07 -6.00 -7.35
CA TRP A 48 3.27 -6.12 -5.92
C TRP A 48 4.76 -6.01 -5.58
N MET A 49 5.13 -4.88 -5.00
CA MET A 49 6.52 -4.47 -4.87
C MET A 49 7.22 -5.14 -3.69
N PHE A 50 8.35 -5.79 -3.98
CA PHE A 50 9.37 -6.28 -3.05
C PHE A 50 8.84 -7.03 -1.83
N PRO A 51 7.96 -8.05 -1.97
CA PRO A 51 7.27 -8.71 -0.86
C PRO A 51 8.18 -9.45 0.14
N ASP A 52 9.46 -9.63 -0.18
CA ASP A 52 10.45 -10.25 0.71
C ASP A 52 11.17 -9.19 1.57
N VAL A 53 11.16 -7.92 1.17
CA VAL A 53 11.72 -6.77 1.90
C VAL A 53 10.61 -5.94 2.57
N LEU A 54 9.50 -5.76 1.86
CA LEU A 54 8.30 -5.05 2.28
C LEU A 54 7.30 -6.06 2.84
N ASN A 55 7.69 -6.70 3.93
CA ASN A 55 7.04 -7.90 4.46
C ASN A 55 6.35 -7.69 5.82
N MET A 56 6.23 -6.45 6.27
CA MET A 56 5.70 -6.13 7.59
C MET A 56 4.16 -6.01 7.60
N HIS A 57 3.59 -6.21 8.79
CA HIS A 57 2.20 -5.91 9.12
C HIS A 57 1.13 -6.54 8.20
N GLY A 58 1.46 -7.68 7.59
CA GLY A 58 0.48 -8.47 6.85
C GLY A 58 0.16 -7.97 5.45
N GLY A 59 1.04 -7.20 4.79
CA GLY A 59 0.82 -6.73 3.41
C GLY A 59 0.57 -7.83 2.36
N ARG A 60 0.94 -9.09 2.65
CA ARG A 60 0.52 -10.26 1.84
C ARG A 60 -1.00 -10.45 1.86
N GLY A 61 -1.65 -10.19 2.99
CA GLY A 61 -3.10 -10.23 3.13
C GLY A 61 -3.81 -9.12 2.34
N ASP A 62 -3.19 -7.95 2.18
CA ASP A 62 -3.69 -6.91 1.25
C ASP A 62 -3.65 -7.39 -0.21
N ALA A 63 -2.55 -8.04 -0.62
CA ALA A 63 -2.46 -8.63 -1.94
C ALA A 63 -3.51 -9.75 -2.16
N MET A 64 -3.77 -10.58 -1.14
CA MET A 64 -4.83 -11.58 -1.22
C MET A 64 -6.22 -10.95 -1.25
N ALA A 65 -6.45 -9.86 -0.52
CA ALA A 65 -7.72 -9.13 -0.54
C ALA A 65 -8.02 -8.55 -1.93
N LEU A 66 -7.02 -7.97 -2.61
CA LEU A 66 -7.16 -7.52 -4.00
C LEU A 66 -7.64 -8.66 -4.91
N LEU A 67 -7.04 -9.86 -4.80
CA LEU A 67 -7.45 -11.01 -5.60
C LEU A 67 -8.84 -11.52 -5.19
N HIS A 68 -9.12 -11.62 -3.90
CA HIS A 68 -10.41 -12.08 -3.37
C HIS A 68 -11.56 -11.18 -3.79
N PHE A 69 -11.47 -9.87 -3.57
CA PHE A 69 -12.54 -8.94 -3.94
C PHE A 69 -12.66 -8.80 -5.46
N SER A 70 -11.56 -8.88 -6.23
CA SER A 70 -11.68 -8.94 -7.69
C SER A 70 -12.46 -10.18 -8.15
N ASN A 71 -12.32 -11.32 -7.47
CA ASN A 71 -13.09 -12.52 -7.76
C ASN A 71 -14.58 -12.34 -7.44
N LEU A 72 -14.93 -11.76 -6.28
CA LEU A 72 -16.32 -11.44 -5.92
C LEU A 72 -16.96 -10.47 -6.92
N MET A 73 -16.21 -9.46 -7.35
CA MET A 73 -16.64 -8.52 -8.40
C MET A 73 -16.72 -9.16 -9.79
N LYS A 74 -16.25 -10.40 -9.98
CA LYS A 74 -16.08 -11.06 -11.29
C LYS A 74 -15.17 -10.30 -12.26
N LEU A 75 -14.21 -9.54 -11.72
CA LEU A 75 -13.23 -8.75 -12.43
C LEU A 75 -11.94 -9.57 -12.62
N PRO A 76 -11.53 -9.90 -13.86
CA PRO A 76 -10.26 -10.56 -14.10
C PRO A 76 -9.11 -9.73 -13.53
N CYS A 77 -8.20 -10.37 -12.80
CA CYS A 77 -7.11 -9.72 -12.09
C CYS A 77 -5.88 -10.62 -12.07
N THR A 78 -4.71 -10.03 -12.32
CA THR A 78 -3.40 -10.68 -12.20
C THR A 78 -2.49 -9.83 -11.34
N ILE A 79 -1.93 -10.42 -10.28
CA ILE A 79 -0.96 -9.79 -9.40
C ILE A 79 0.40 -10.42 -9.67
N ARG A 80 1.38 -9.62 -10.07
CA ARG A 80 2.78 -10.03 -10.25
C ARG A 80 3.63 -9.50 -9.12
N ARG A 81 4.37 -10.39 -8.47
CA ARG A 81 5.40 -10.05 -7.49
C ARG A 81 6.65 -9.53 -8.19
N ILE A 82 7.14 -8.37 -7.75
CA ILE A 82 8.46 -7.84 -8.13
C ILE A 82 9.39 -8.12 -6.97
N ASN A 83 10.20 -9.19 -7.05
CA ASN A 83 10.84 -9.73 -5.86
C ASN A 83 12.18 -9.04 -5.52
N ARG A 84 13.02 -8.70 -6.50
CA ARG A 84 14.31 -8.03 -6.27
C ARG A 84 14.17 -6.53 -6.45
N LEU A 85 14.94 -5.76 -5.69
CA LEU A 85 15.00 -4.31 -5.83
C LEU A 85 15.34 -3.86 -7.26
N HIS A 86 16.23 -4.60 -7.93
CA HIS A 86 16.70 -4.30 -9.29
C HIS A 86 15.91 -5.02 -10.41
N ASP A 87 14.84 -5.76 -10.08
CA ASP A 87 13.97 -6.32 -11.12
C ASP A 87 13.30 -5.18 -11.91
N GLU A 88 13.08 -5.40 -13.20
CA GLU A 88 12.37 -4.43 -14.04
C GLU A 88 10.93 -4.28 -13.56
N ILE A 89 10.51 -3.03 -13.33
CA ILE A 89 9.13 -2.70 -12.97
C ILE A 89 8.31 -2.60 -14.27
N PRO A 90 7.24 -3.39 -14.43
CA PRO A 90 6.52 -3.48 -15.70
C PRO A 90 5.47 -2.36 -15.84
N PHE A 91 5.91 -1.10 -15.93
CA PHE A 91 5.04 0.10 -15.92
C PHE A 91 3.96 0.13 -17.03
N GLU A 92 4.25 -0.43 -18.20
CA GLU A 92 3.28 -0.48 -19.30
C GLU A 92 2.22 -1.59 -19.11
N TRP A 93 2.60 -2.69 -18.44
CA TRP A 93 1.68 -3.80 -18.14
C TRP A 93 0.80 -3.53 -16.93
N ALA A 94 1.34 -2.91 -15.88
CA ALA A 94 0.65 -2.69 -14.60
C ALA A 94 -0.37 -1.55 -14.69
N ASP A 95 -1.50 -1.68 -13.98
CA ASP A 95 -2.52 -0.65 -13.76
C ASP A 95 -2.52 -0.15 -12.31
N MET A 96 -1.93 -0.95 -11.41
CA MET A 96 -1.71 -0.60 -10.02
C MET A 96 -0.30 -1.02 -9.58
N ILE A 97 0.35 -0.18 -8.79
CA ILE A 97 1.58 -0.50 -8.06
C ILE A 97 1.26 -0.48 -6.56
N PHE A 98 1.54 -1.59 -5.88
CA PHE A 98 1.30 -1.74 -4.45
C PHE A 98 2.61 -1.90 -3.68
N PHE A 99 2.87 -0.95 -2.78
CA PHE A 99 3.97 -0.97 -1.81
C PHE A 99 3.43 -1.33 -0.41
N PRO A 100 3.46 -2.61 -0.01
CA PRO A 100 3.14 -2.97 1.38
C PRO A 100 4.17 -2.38 2.35
N SER A 101 3.87 -2.37 3.66
CA SER A 101 4.81 -1.88 4.66
C SER A 101 6.07 -2.75 4.79
N GLY A 102 7.20 -2.12 5.13
CA GLY A 102 8.47 -2.79 5.46
C GLY A 102 9.16 -2.16 6.67
N ASP A 103 10.42 -2.48 6.90
CA ASP A 103 11.21 -1.78 7.91
C ASP A 103 11.62 -0.39 7.44
N LEU A 104 11.46 0.63 8.29
CA LEU A 104 11.88 2.01 7.96
C LEU A 104 13.38 2.09 7.64
N SER A 105 14.20 1.24 8.24
CA SER A 105 15.65 1.14 7.98
C SER A 105 15.98 0.71 6.55
N SER A 106 15.13 -0.10 5.92
CA SER A 106 15.31 -0.57 4.54
C SER A 106 14.89 0.46 3.49
N MET A 107 14.18 1.52 3.89
CA MET A 107 13.59 2.48 2.95
C MET A 107 14.64 3.30 2.18
N ALA A 108 15.81 3.55 2.76
CA ALA A 108 16.88 4.29 2.07
C ALA A 108 17.34 3.54 0.81
N ASP A 109 17.57 2.22 0.91
CA ASP A 109 17.99 1.39 -0.21
C ASP A 109 16.86 1.20 -1.23
N VAL A 110 15.62 0.99 -0.77
CA VAL A 110 14.44 0.91 -1.65
C VAL A 110 14.29 2.21 -2.45
N CYS A 111 14.33 3.37 -1.79
CA CYS A 111 14.19 4.67 -2.45
C CYS A 111 15.33 4.93 -3.43
N LYS A 112 16.57 4.56 -3.08
CA LYS A 112 17.73 4.71 -3.97
C LYS A 112 17.52 3.99 -5.30
N VAL A 113 16.99 2.78 -5.29
CA VAL A 113 16.75 2.00 -6.51
C VAL A 113 15.58 2.57 -7.31
N LEU A 114 14.48 2.94 -6.64
CA LEU A 114 13.29 3.47 -7.30
C LEU A 114 13.51 4.87 -7.89
N THR A 115 14.36 5.71 -7.28
CA THR A 115 14.64 7.08 -7.73
C THR A 115 15.23 7.12 -9.15
N ALA A 116 15.98 6.09 -9.55
CA ALA A 116 16.48 5.97 -10.92
C ALA A 116 15.37 5.84 -11.97
N GLN A 117 14.14 5.54 -11.56
CA GLN A 117 12.96 5.37 -12.40
C GLN A 117 11.86 6.40 -12.08
N LYS A 118 12.20 7.49 -11.39
CA LYS A 118 11.24 8.51 -10.92
C LYS A 118 10.32 9.03 -12.03
N ASP A 119 10.85 9.35 -13.20
CA ASP A 119 10.05 9.86 -14.31
C ASP A 119 9.00 8.85 -14.80
N LYS A 120 9.32 7.55 -14.74
CA LYS A 120 8.36 6.48 -15.08
C LYS A 120 7.22 6.43 -14.06
N PHE A 121 7.51 6.61 -12.77
CA PHE A 121 6.48 6.68 -11.73
C PHE A 121 5.59 7.93 -11.86
N ILE A 122 6.17 9.09 -12.21
CA ILE A 122 5.42 10.31 -12.48
C ILE A 122 4.46 10.09 -13.64
N ASN A 123 4.96 9.60 -14.78
CA ASN A 123 4.14 9.29 -15.95
C ASN A 123 3.06 8.23 -15.65
N PHE A 124 3.38 7.23 -14.83
CA PHE A 124 2.41 6.22 -14.38
C PHE A 124 1.25 6.86 -13.60
N ALA A 125 1.56 7.75 -12.66
CA ALA A 125 0.56 8.50 -11.88
C ALA A 125 -0.25 9.48 -12.76
N GLU A 126 0.39 10.16 -13.72
CA GLU A 126 -0.25 11.09 -14.65
C GLU A 126 -1.22 10.38 -15.62
N LYS A 127 -0.95 9.13 -16.00
CA LYS A 127 -1.88 8.25 -16.73
C LYS A 127 -3.10 7.82 -15.88
N GLY A 128 -3.23 8.29 -14.64
CA GLY A 128 -4.34 7.97 -13.76
C GLY A 128 -4.28 6.56 -13.17
N LYS A 129 -3.13 5.87 -13.26
CA LYS A 129 -2.95 4.54 -12.67
C LYS A 129 -2.74 4.63 -11.16
N VAL A 130 -3.00 3.53 -10.45
CA VAL A 130 -3.04 3.52 -8.98
C VAL A 130 -1.66 3.26 -8.38
N ILE A 131 -1.24 4.06 -7.40
CA ILE A 131 -0.09 3.76 -6.55
C ILE A 131 -0.55 3.78 -5.10
N LEU A 132 -0.45 2.65 -4.41
CA LEU A 132 -0.80 2.54 -2.99
C LEU A 132 0.45 2.20 -2.17
N ALA A 133 0.75 3.01 -1.16
CA ALA A 133 1.77 2.72 -0.15
C ALA A 133 1.16 2.66 1.26
N THR A 134 1.58 1.69 2.07
CA THR A 134 1.09 1.52 3.45
C THR A 134 2.22 1.56 4.47
N GLY A 135 1.95 2.16 5.64
CA GLY A 135 2.90 2.19 6.75
C GLY A 135 4.21 2.90 6.42
N SER A 136 5.35 2.21 6.57
CA SER A 136 6.67 2.84 6.39
C SER A 136 7.00 3.17 4.93
N THR A 137 6.37 2.51 3.95
CA THR A 137 6.63 2.76 2.53
C THR A 137 6.03 4.06 2.03
N GLY A 138 5.29 4.80 2.88
CA GLY A 138 5.06 6.22 2.67
C GLY A 138 6.36 6.99 2.35
N ALA A 139 7.51 6.53 2.87
CA ALA A 139 8.82 7.12 2.60
C ALA A 139 9.20 7.08 1.11
N VAL A 140 8.70 6.11 0.35
CA VAL A 140 8.89 6.01 -1.11
C VAL A 140 8.15 7.15 -1.82
N LEU A 141 6.96 7.53 -1.34
CA LEU A 141 6.13 8.56 -1.98
C LEU A 141 6.44 9.97 -1.47
N ALA A 142 7.03 10.07 -0.27
CA ALA A 142 7.46 11.32 0.34
C ALA A 142 8.60 11.98 -0.43
N GLU A 143 8.76 13.28 -0.24
CA GLU A 143 9.91 14.01 -0.78
C GLU A 143 11.18 13.70 0.01
N LYS A 144 11.07 13.63 1.34
CA LYS A 144 12.21 13.45 2.24
C LYS A 144 11.79 12.76 3.54
N THR A 145 12.65 11.86 4.01
CA THR A 145 12.53 11.21 5.32
C THR A 145 13.73 11.58 6.19
N VAL A 146 13.51 12.05 7.41
CA VAL A 146 14.55 12.52 8.35
C VAL A 146 14.55 11.64 9.60
N PHE A 147 15.73 11.14 9.98
CA PHE A 147 15.96 10.33 11.18
C PHE A 147 16.34 11.21 12.37
N LEU A 148 16.28 10.64 13.57
CA LEU A 148 16.58 11.37 14.81
C LEU A 148 18.03 11.81 14.91
N ASP A 149 18.95 11.06 14.31
CA ASP A 149 20.39 11.36 14.24
C ASP A 149 20.73 12.43 13.17
N GLY A 150 19.72 12.95 12.47
CA GLY A 150 19.87 13.96 11.42
C GLY A 150 20.15 13.38 10.03
N HIS A 151 20.39 12.07 9.89
CA HIS A 151 20.47 11.43 8.58
C HIS A 151 19.12 11.55 7.85
N SER A 152 19.18 11.65 6.52
CA SER A 152 17.97 11.71 5.70
C SER A 152 18.19 11.13 4.31
N PHE A 153 17.11 10.66 3.69
CA PHE A 153 17.07 10.25 2.29
C PHE A 153 15.85 10.86 1.59
N SER A 154 15.89 10.90 0.27
CA SER A 154 14.79 11.37 -0.57
C SER A 154 14.01 10.19 -1.13
N GLY A 155 12.68 10.32 -1.17
CA GLY A 155 11.81 9.42 -1.91
C GLY A 155 11.55 9.95 -3.33
N LEU A 156 10.52 9.40 -3.98
CA LEU A 156 10.08 9.82 -5.31
C LEU A 156 9.47 11.23 -5.30
N GLY A 157 8.90 11.67 -4.17
CA GLY A 157 8.20 12.95 -4.06
C GLY A 157 6.93 13.03 -4.91
N LEU A 158 6.17 11.93 -4.99
CA LEU A 158 4.88 11.89 -5.71
C LEU A 158 3.76 12.54 -4.89
N LEU A 159 3.92 12.59 -3.57
CA LEU A 159 3.04 13.27 -2.62
C LEU A 159 3.81 14.41 -1.95
N GLY A 160 3.16 15.55 -1.77
CA GLY A 160 3.70 16.74 -1.10
C GLY A 160 3.81 16.55 0.41
N MET A 161 4.61 15.57 0.83
CA MET A 161 4.77 15.18 2.23
C MET A 161 6.23 14.89 2.57
N GLY A 162 6.58 15.13 3.83
CA GLY A 162 7.83 14.69 4.44
C GLY A 162 7.56 13.73 5.59
N MET A 163 8.55 12.89 5.90
CA MET A 163 8.50 11.98 7.05
C MET A 163 9.59 12.34 8.06
N LYS A 164 9.28 12.22 9.34
CA LYS A 164 10.23 12.44 10.43
C LYS A 164 10.13 11.31 11.43
N GLN A 165 11.24 10.62 11.66
CA GLN A 165 11.35 9.56 12.66
C GLN A 165 11.03 10.11 14.06
N ARG A 166 10.34 9.29 14.84
CA ARG A 166 10.02 9.50 16.25
C ARG A 166 10.92 8.66 17.14
N GLU A 167 11.03 9.08 18.40
CA GLU A 167 11.76 8.34 19.45
C GLU A 167 11.08 7.02 19.83
N LYS A 168 9.75 6.96 19.74
CA LYS A 168 8.96 5.80 20.15
C LYS A 168 7.98 5.40 19.06
N VAL A 169 7.87 4.10 18.85
CA VAL A 169 6.80 3.50 18.05
C VAL A 169 5.46 3.85 18.70
N HIS A 170 4.48 4.18 17.88
CA HIS A 170 3.08 4.26 18.29
C HIS A 170 2.32 3.14 17.61
N GLY A 171 1.61 2.34 18.42
CA GLY A 171 0.74 1.27 17.97
C GLY A 171 -0.63 1.44 18.60
N ASP A 172 -1.70 1.46 17.79
CA ASP A 172 -3.08 1.59 18.25
C ASP A 172 -4.06 1.28 17.11
N ASP A 173 -5.36 1.39 17.36
CA ASP A 173 -6.38 1.47 16.32
C ASP A 173 -6.27 2.80 15.57
N LEU A 174 -6.76 2.81 14.33
CA LEU A 174 -6.83 4.00 13.49
C LEU A 174 -8.16 4.00 12.75
N TRP A 175 -8.91 5.08 12.90
CA TRP A 175 -10.21 5.28 12.26
C TRP A 175 -10.23 6.67 11.62
N ILE A 176 -10.58 6.73 10.35
CA ILE A 176 -10.62 7.97 9.58
C ILE A 176 -11.90 8.09 8.76
N GLU A 177 -12.28 9.33 8.50
CA GLU A 177 -13.28 9.70 7.50
C GLU A 177 -12.55 10.16 6.23
N VAL A 178 -12.72 9.44 5.13
CA VAL A 178 -12.13 9.78 3.82
C VAL A 178 -12.99 10.84 3.12
N SER A 179 -14.31 10.67 3.19
CA SER A 179 -15.32 11.62 2.75
C SER A 179 -16.64 11.33 3.48
N GLU A 180 -17.66 12.15 3.28
CA GLU A 180 -18.99 11.92 3.86
C GLU A 180 -19.48 10.49 3.59
N GLY A 181 -19.76 9.74 4.66
CA GLY A 181 -20.23 8.35 4.61
C GLY A 181 -19.19 7.30 4.18
N LYS A 182 -17.93 7.68 3.93
CA LYS A 182 -16.83 6.77 3.59
C LYS A 182 -15.72 6.83 4.63
N GLU A 183 -15.56 5.75 5.36
CA GLU A 183 -14.61 5.64 6.45
C GLU A 183 -13.67 4.46 6.26
N LEU A 184 -12.46 4.58 6.77
CA LEU A 184 -11.54 3.44 6.89
C LEU A 184 -11.23 3.18 8.35
N LEU A 185 -11.26 1.91 8.73
CA LEU A 185 -10.93 1.46 10.07
C LEU A 185 -9.93 0.32 10.01
N GLY A 186 -8.93 0.37 10.88
CA GLY A 186 -7.85 -0.60 10.97
C GLY A 186 -6.97 -0.31 12.17
N THR A 187 -5.70 -0.65 12.05
CA THR A 187 -4.69 -0.38 13.07
C THR A 187 -3.57 0.46 12.47
N GLN A 188 -2.74 1.03 13.33
CA GLN A 188 -1.53 1.76 12.97
C GLN A 188 -0.40 1.26 13.84
N ILE A 189 0.77 1.08 13.24
CA ILE A 189 2.04 0.87 13.95
C ILE A 189 3.08 1.70 13.19
N GLN A 190 3.54 2.79 13.79
CA GLN A 190 4.40 3.75 13.09
C GLN A 190 5.53 4.29 13.96
N LEU A 191 6.70 4.43 13.34
CA LEU A 191 7.90 5.04 13.91
C LEU A 191 8.20 6.43 13.32
N ALA A 192 7.37 6.92 12.41
CA ALA A 192 7.55 8.24 11.81
C ALA A 192 6.23 9.00 11.79
N ASP A 193 6.33 10.33 11.97
CA ASP A 193 5.25 11.25 11.66
C ASP A 193 5.36 11.68 10.19
N VAL A 194 4.20 11.95 9.60
CA VAL A 194 4.04 12.54 8.27
C VAL A 194 3.62 13.99 8.41
N ILE A 195 4.26 14.85 7.62
CA ILE A 195 4.00 16.28 7.57
C ILE A 195 3.60 16.61 6.14
N LEU A 196 2.35 17.02 5.94
CA LEU A 196 1.84 17.45 4.65
C LEU A 196 2.23 18.91 4.40
N ARG A 197 2.52 19.25 3.14
CA ARG A 197 2.64 20.64 2.69
C ARG A 197 1.27 21.26 2.48
N ASP A 198 1.19 22.58 2.44
CA ASP A 198 -0.06 23.36 2.45
C ASP A 198 -1.09 22.92 1.37
N GLU A 199 -0.63 22.50 0.19
CA GLU A 199 -1.49 22.07 -0.93
C GLU A 199 -1.80 20.55 -0.93
N GLN A 200 -1.07 19.75 -0.14
CA GLN A 200 -1.23 18.30 -0.13
C GLN A 200 -2.41 17.90 0.75
N LYS A 201 -3.43 17.30 0.12
CA LYS A 201 -4.59 16.76 0.85
C LYS A 201 -4.23 15.47 1.60
N PRO A 202 -4.74 15.28 2.83
CA PRO A 202 -4.67 13.98 3.49
C PRO A 202 -5.53 12.95 2.73
N LEU A 203 -5.39 11.68 3.06
CA LEU A 203 -6.35 10.66 2.63
C LEU A 203 -7.70 10.90 3.32
N GLY A 204 -7.67 11.21 4.62
CA GLY A 204 -8.86 11.49 5.39
C GLY A 204 -8.60 12.27 6.68
N LYS A 205 -9.69 12.63 7.35
CA LYS A 205 -9.69 13.21 8.69
C LYS A 205 -9.65 12.10 9.72
N THR A 206 -8.78 12.20 10.72
CA THR A 206 -8.70 11.23 11.80
C THR A 206 -9.90 11.37 12.75
N ILE A 207 -10.64 10.28 12.97
CA ILE A 207 -11.68 10.15 14.00
C ILE A 207 -11.06 9.62 15.30
N TYR A 208 -10.26 8.55 15.19
CA TYR A 208 -9.55 7.94 16.30
C TYR A 208 -8.13 7.53 15.89
N GLY A 209 -7.21 7.53 16.85
CA GLY A 209 -5.80 7.23 16.63
C GLY A 209 -4.96 8.48 16.37
N ARG A 210 -3.73 8.28 15.91
CA ARG A 210 -2.74 9.35 15.70
C ARG A 210 -2.79 9.90 14.27
N GLY A 211 -2.96 9.03 13.28
CA GLY A 211 -2.79 9.39 11.88
C GLY A 211 -1.37 9.91 11.60
N ASN A 212 -1.24 10.92 10.75
CA ASN A 212 0.05 11.43 10.29
C ASN A 212 0.93 11.94 11.42
N SER A 213 0.40 12.73 12.35
CA SER A 213 1.21 13.38 13.40
C SER A 213 0.47 13.65 14.71
N GLY A 214 -0.76 13.14 14.87
CA GLY A 214 -1.64 13.46 15.99
C GLY A 214 -2.40 14.78 15.82
N LYS A 215 -2.45 15.33 14.60
CA LYS A 215 -3.08 16.62 14.27
C LYS A 215 -4.38 16.48 13.46
N GLY A 216 -5.08 15.35 13.59
CA GLY A 216 -6.39 15.13 12.97
C GLY A 216 -6.37 14.82 11.47
N GLN A 217 -5.21 14.53 10.89
CA GLN A 217 -5.04 14.17 9.49
C GLN A 217 -4.40 12.79 9.36
N GLU A 218 -4.81 12.01 8.37
CA GLU A 218 -4.25 10.70 8.08
C GLU A 218 -3.98 10.52 6.59
N GLY A 219 -2.85 9.90 6.29
CA GLY A 219 -2.43 9.55 4.95
C GLY A 219 -2.19 10.77 4.08
N ALA A 220 -2.10 10.52 2.78
CA ALA A 220 -2.08 11.56 1.75
C ALA A 220 -2.64 11.00 0.45
N ARG A 221 -3.36 11.83 -0.31
CA ARG A 221 -3.88 11.46 -1.62
C ARG A 221 -3.67 12.59 -2.62
N LYS A 222 -3.08 12.26 -3.78
CA LYS A 222 -3.04 13.11 -4.97
C LYS A 222 -3.46 12.26 -6.16
N ASN A 223 -4.65 12.54 -6.71
CA ASN A 223 -5.29 11.68 -7.71
C ASN A 223 -5.39 10.23 -7.19
N ASN A 224 -4.75 9.29 -7.90
CA ASN A 224 -4.74 7.86 -7.59
C ASN A 224 -3.43 7.40 -6.93
N VAL A 225 -2.59 8.35 -6.49
CA VAL A 225 -1.44 8.09 -5.62
C VAL A 225 -1.89 8.28 -4.17
N ILE A 226 -1.82 7.20 -3.40
CA ILE A 226 -2.40 7.10 -2.06
C ILE A 226 -1.36 6.55 -1.09
N PHE A 227 -1.25 7.23 0.05
CA PHE A 227 -0.52 6.77 1.21
C PHE A 227 -1.47 6.68 2.42
N THR A 228 -1.34 5.62 3.23
CA THR A 228 -2.04 5.48 4.51
C THR A 228 -1.17 4.79 5.58
N HIS A 229 -1.33 5.22 6.83
CA HIS A 229 -0.82 4.54 8.02
C HIS A 229 -1.70 3.35 8.44
N LEU A 230 -2.89 3.18 7.85
CA LEU A 230 -3.75 2.04 8.12
C LEU A 230 -3.09 0.72 7.70
N LEU A 231 -3.11 -0.22 8.64
CA LEU A 231 -2.69 -1.60 8.57
C LEU A 231 -3.88 -2.46 9.01
N GLY A 232 -3.84 -3.78 8.82
CA GLY A 232 -4.96 -4.60 9.32
C GLY A 232 -5.15 -6.01 8.81
N PRO A 233 -4.74 -6.44 7.60
CA PRO A 233 -4.44 -5.66 6.37
C PRO A 233 -5.58 -4.68 6.02
N VAL A 234 -5.25 -3.48 5.52
CA VAL A 234 -6.23 -2.40 5.29
C VAL A 234 -7.26 -2.75 4.22
N LEU A 235 -6.86 -3.46 3.17
CA LEU A 235 -7.71 -3.80 2.03
C LEU A 235 -8.71 -4.91 2.37
N ALA A 236 -8.28 -5.90 3.15
CA ALA A 236 -9.16 -6.96 3.64
C ALA A 236 -10.27 -6.40 4.54
N LYS A 237 -9.90 -5.45 5.41
CA LYS A 237 -10.80 -4.90 6.41
C LYS A 237 -11.77 -3.86 5.86
N ASN A 238 -11.48 -3.25 4.70
CA ASN A 238 -12.28 -2.17 4.12
C ASN A 238 -12.68 -2.53 2.68
N PRO A 239 -13.69 -3.39 2.46
CA PRO A 239 -14.08 -3.88 1.12
C PRO A 239 -14.38 -2.77 0.11
N TRP A 240 -15.09 -1.71 0.53
CA TRP A 240 -15.44 -0.59 -0.34
C TRP A 240 -14.20 0.12 -0.90
N PHE A 241 -13.13 0.19 -0.10
CA PHE A 241 -11.89 0.84 -0.50
C PHE A 241 -11.13 -0.02 -1.50
N THR A 242 -11.12 -1.33 -1.29
CA THR A 242 -10.56 -2.28 -2.26
C THR A 242 -11.32 -2.25 -3.58
N GLU A 243 -12.65 -2.20 -3.55
CA GLU A 243 -13.48 -1.99 -4.73
C GLU A 243 -13.12 -0.68 -5.45
N GLU A 244 -13.01 0.44 -4.73
CA GLU A 244 -12.62 1.74 -5.32
C GLU A 244 -11.28 1.66 -6.05
N LEU A 245 -10.26 1.04 -5.43
CA LEU A 245 -8.94 0.87 -6.03
C LEU A 245 -8.97 -0.02 -7.27
N LEU A 246 -9.68 -1.15 -7.22
CA LEU A 246 -9.82 -2.08 -8.35
C LEU A 246 -10.56 -1.44 -9.52
N LYS A 247 -11.65 -0.71 -9.26
CA LYS A 247 -12.40 0.02 -10.31
C LYS A 247 -11.56 1.16 -10.88
N THR A 248 -10.78 1.85 -10.07
CA THR A 248 -9.88 2.91 -10.54
C THR A 248 -8.81 2.34 -11.47
N ALA A 249 -8.15 1.24 -11.06
CA ALA A 249 -7.17 0.55 -11.88
C ALA A 249 -7.79 0.02 -13.19
N ALA A 250 -8.96 -0.63 -13.13
CA ALA A 250 -9.70 -1.10 -14.30
C ALA A 250 -10.08 0.05 -15.25
N SER A 251 -10.54 1.18 -14.73
CA SER A 251 -10.89 2.35 -15.55
C SER A 251 -9.67 2.90 -16.28
N SER A 252 -8.51 3.00 -15.60
CA SER A 252 -7.25 3.44 -16.21
C SER A 252 -6.73 2.48 -17.29
N ALA A 253 -7.15 1.21 -17.21
CA ALA A 253 -6.88 0.16 -18.20
C ALA A 253 -7.82 0.18 -19.41
N GLY A 254 -8.81 1.07 -19.45
CA GLY A 254 -9.85 1.11 -20.49
C GLY A 254 -10.93 0.04 -20.32
N ILE A 255 -11.04 -0.58 -19.15
CA ILE A 255 -12.08 -1.55 -18.82
C ILE A 255 -13.29 -0.79 -18.26
N SER A 256 -14.49 -1.00 -18.84
CA SER A 256 -15.72 -0.44 -18.27
C SER A 256 -16.02 -1.07 -16.91
N VAL A 257 -16.34 -0.24 -15.92
CA VAL A 257 -16.51 -0.66 -14.51
C VAL A 257 -17.95 -0.75 -14.03
N ASP A 258 -18.92 -0.45 -14.89
CA ASP A 258 -20.34 -0.40 -14.53
C ASP A 258 -20.86 -1.76 -14.06
N ASN A 259 -20.29 -2.84 -14.61
CA ASN A 259 -20.67 -4.21 -14.30
C ASN A 259 -19.86 -4.84 -13.16
N TYR A 260 -18.83 -4.14 -12.65
CA TYR A 260 -17.96 -4.65 -11.60
C TYR A 260 -18.27 -3.93 -10.30
N LYS A 261 -19.00 -4.62 -9.42
CA LYS A 261 -19.31 -4.14 -8.08
C LYS A 261 -19.31 -5.29 -7.09
N LEU A 262 -18.99 -5.00 -5.85
CA LEU A 262 -19.19 -5.97 -4.78
C LEU A 262 -20.70 -6.11 -4.52
N ASP A 263 -21.16 -7.35 -4.38
CA ASP A 263 -22.44 -7.60 -3.76
C ASP A 263 -22.30 -7.42 -2.25
N LEU A 264 -23.28 -6.77 -1.62
CA LEU A 264 -23.26 -6.58 -0.17
C LEU A 264 -23.36 -7.92 0.55
N GLU A 265 -24.10 -8.88 -0.03
CA GLU A 265 -24.24 -10.22 0.54
C GLU A 265 -22.91 -10.97 0.62
N ASP A 266 -22.00 -10.73 -0.35
CA ASP A 266 -20.69 -11.39 -0.42
C ASP A 266 -19.69 -10.87 0.62
N VAL A 267 -19.97 -9.72 1.25
CA VAL A 267 -19.05 -9.05 2.20
C VAL A 267 -19.68 -8.81 3.57
N LEU A 268 -20.78 -9.51 3.90
CA LEU A 268 -21.49 -9.34 5.17
C LEU A 268 -20.61 -9.64 6.39
N LEU A 269 -19.70 -10.62 6.28
CA LEU A 269 -18.82 -10.98 7.39
C LEU A 269 -17.76 -9.89 7.63
N GLU A 270 -17.16 -9.35 6.57
CA GLU A 270 -16.23 -8.23 6.65
C GLU A 270 -16.93 -6.99 7.23
N GLN A 271 -18.16 -6.70 6.79
CA GLN A 271 -18.95 -5.59 7.30
C GLN A 271 -19.30 -5.76 8.79
N SER A 272 -19.74 -6.96 9.20
CA SER A 272 -20.02 -7.26 10.60
C SER A 272 -18.77 -7.12 11.47
N ALA A 273 -17.63 -7.66 11.02
CA ALA A 273 -16.37 -7.55 11.74
C ALA A 273 -15.84 -6.10 11.81
N LEU A 274 -16.11 -5.29 10.79
CA LEU A 274 -15.80 -3.86 10.79
C LEU A 274 -16.66 -3.12 11.83
N GLU A 275 -17.94 -3.43 11.92
CA GLU A 275 -18.87 -2.80 12.87
C GLU A 275 -18.59 -3.18 14.32
N ASP A 276 -18.23 -4.44 14.57
CA ASP A 276 -17.75 -4.89 15.88
C ASP A 276 -16.51 -4.11 16.31
N HIS A 277 -15.56 -3.94 15.37
CA HIS A 277 -14.34 -3.18 15.63
C HIS A 277 -14.64 -1.68 15.85
N ARG A 278 -15.57 -1.11 15.08
CA ARG A 278 -16.03 0.26 15.28
C ARG A 278 -16.61 0.45 16.67
N THR A 279 -17.50 -0.45 17.09
CA THR A 279 -18.10 -0.45 18.43
C THR A 279 -17.03 -0.53 19.50
N PHE A 280 -16.00 -1.37 19.32
CA PHE A 280 -14.87 -1.46 20.23
C PHE A 280 -14.10 -0.12 20.34
N VAL A 281 -13.77 0.51 19.22
CA VAL A 281 -13.06 1.80 19.20
C VAL A 281 -13.91 2.93 19.82
N GLN A 282 -15.23 2.93 19.59
CA GLN A 282 -16.15 3.88 20.23
C GLN A 282 -16.13 3.74 21.76
N LYS A 283 -16.07 2.52 22.30
CA LYS A 283 -15.93 2.31 23.74
C LYS A 283 -14.60 2.84 24.27
N LYS A 284 -13.50 2.69 23.52
CA LYS A 284 -12.20 3.32 23.85
C LYS A 284 -12.31 4.84 23.89
N MET A 285 -12.97 5.45 22.90
CA MET A 285 -13.20 6.90 22.85
C MET A 285 -14.02 7.42 24.03
N ASN A 286 -14.98 6.64 24.50
CA ASN A 286 -15.82 6.97 25.66
C ASN A 286 -15.13 6.71 27.02
N GLY A 287 -13.93 6.13 27.03
CA GLY A 287 -13.21 5.76 28.25
C GLY A 287 -13.79 4.55 28.98
N GLU A 288 -14.60 3.73 28.30
CA GLU A 288 -15.20 2.52 28.88
C GLU A 288 -14.18 1.37 28.95
N ILE A 289 -13.20 1.36 28.05
CA ILE A 289 -12.13 0.38 27.95
C ILE A 289 -10.81 1.06 27.53
N SER A 290 -9.67 0.45 27.86
CA SER A 290 -8.32 0.92 27.52
C SER A 290 -7.73 0.20 26.33
#